data_AF-A0AA88UWK4-F1
#
_entry.id   AF-A0AA88UWK4-F1
#
_cell.length_a   1.000
_cell.length_b   1.000
_cell.length_c   1.000
_cell.angle_alpha   90.00
_cell.angle_beta   90.00
_cell.angle_gamma   90.00
#
_symmetry.space_group_name_H-M   'P 1'
#
loop_
_entity.id
_entity.type
_entity.pdbx_description
1 polymer ?
#
loop_
_entity_poly.entity_id
_entity_poly.type
_entity_poly.pdbx_seq_one_letter_code
_entity_poly.pdbx_strand_id
1 'polypeptide(L)'
;MTKTAVSLTLKELAICRLLTACTGNWDTLEVRPKARGLDTRQELLKFYEENYSANLMHLVVYAKESLDKIQSWVQNKFQEIRNTDRSYLRFPGQPCGEEHLQILVKAVPVKQGHKLRIVWPTTPSIFHYKEGPSRMHSYRILSVSNDQILELPL
;
A
#
# COMPACT_ATOMS: atom_id res chain seq x y z
N MET A 1 -33.10 -4.24 8.07
CA MET A 1 -31.83 -4.67 7.44
C MET A 1 -30.72 -3.71 7.86
N THR A 2 -29.99 -4.01 8.93
CA THR A 2 -28.81 -3.25 9.37
C THR A 2 -27.60 -3.72 8.56
N LYS A 3 -27.06 -2.84 7.71
CA LYS A 3 -25.76 -3.07 7.05
C LYS A 3 -24.68 -2.66 8.05
N THR A 4 -24.05 -3.63 8.70
CA THR A 4 -22.81 -3.41 9.46
C THR A 4 -21.66 -3.53 8.49
N ALA A 5 -20.95 -2.44 8.23
CA ALA A 5 -19.71 -2.48 7.46
C ALA A 5 -18.55 -2.64 8.44
N VAL A 6 -17.90 -3.79 8.39
CA VAL A 6 -16.69 -4.10 9.15
C VAL A 6 -15.54 -4.06 8.15
N SER A 7 -14.68 -3.06 8.25
CA SER A 7 -13.45 -3.00 7.47
C SER A 7 -12.28 -3.29 8.40
N LEU A 8 -11.71 -4.48 8.27
CA LEU A 8 -10.40 -4.79 8.82
C LEU A 8 -9.38 -4.37 7.79
N THR A 9 -8.75 -3.23 8.04
CA THR A 9 -7.57 -2.85 7.28
C THR A 9 -6.37 -3.32 8.06
N LEU A 10 -5.75 -4.40 7.57
CA LEU A 10 -4.30 -4.50 7.75
C LEU A 10 -3.75 -3.28 7.02
N LYS A 11 -3.32 -2.24 7.77
CA LYS A 11 -2.51 -1.17 7.19
C LYS A 11 -1.45 -1.87 6.38
N GLU A 12 -1.49 -1.62 5.07
CA GLU A 12 -0.74 -2.33 4.04
C GLU A 12 0.47 -3.02 4.66
N LEU A 13 0.34 -4.34 4.86
CA LEU A 13 1.47 -5.22 4.72
C LEU A 13 1.88 -5.02 3.26
N ALA A 14 2.58 -3.92 3.00
CA ALA A 14 3.20 -3.58 1.73
C ALA A 14 4.35 -4.55 1.58
N ILE A 15 3.99 -5.82 1.39
CA ILE A 15 4.85 -6.88 0.86
C ILE A 15 4.88 -6.68 -0.65
N CYS A 16 5.25 -5.47 -1.03
CA CYS A 16 5.88 -5.23 -2.30
C CYS A 16 7.25 -4.71 -1.88
N ARG A 17 8.20 -5.63 -1.59
CA ARG A 17 9.60 -5.32 -1.92
C ARG A 17 9.50 -4.74 -3.32
N LEU A 18 9.92 -3.50 -3.54
CA LEU A 18 9.51 -2.59 -4.64
C LEU A 18 9.54 -3.19 -6.08
N LEU A 19 10.10 -4.38 -6.25
CA LEU A 19 10.28 -5.14 -7.49
C LEU A 19 9.51 -6.47 -7.56
N THR A 20 8.67 -6.80 -6.57
CA THR A 20 7.93 -8.08 -6.52
C THR A 20 6.54 -7.92 -7.13
N ALA A 21 6.12 -8.89 -7.94
CA ALA A 21 4.77 -8.90 -8.51
C ALA A 21 3.72 -9.15 -7.42
N CYS A 22 2.91 -8.13 -7.11
CA CYS A 22 2.02 -8.17 -5.94
C CYS A 22 0.68 -8.91 -6.18
N THR A 23 0.26 -9.08 -7.44
CA THR A 23 -1.04 -9.72 -7.78
C THR A 23 -0.98 -11.25 -7.73
N GLY A 24 0.17 -11.84 -8.08
CA GLY A 24 0.29 -13.27 -8.35
C GLY A 24 -0.46 -13.72 -9.62
N ASN A 25 -0.06 -14.87 -10.16
CA ASN A 25 -0.73 -15.61 -11.22
C ASN A 25 -0.59 -17.12 -11.00
N TRP A 26 -1.23 -17.92 -11.85
CA TRP A 26 -1.19 -19.39 -11.77
C TRP A 26 0.24 -19.95 -11.76
N ASP A 27 1.12 -19.37 -12.58
CA ASP A 27 2.53 -19.76 -12.62
C ASP A 27 3.26 -19.52 -11.28
N THR A 28 3.05 -18.35 -10.66
CA THR A 28 3.70 -17.99 -9.39
C THR A 28 3.13 -18.71 -8.16
N LEU A 29 1.85 -19.09 -8.19
CA LEU A 29 1.15 -19.66 -7.02
C LEU A 29 1.04 -21.19 -7.06
N GLU A 30 1.14 -21.80 -8.24
CA GLU A 30 0.96 -23.24 -8.40
C GLU A 30 2.13 -23.91 -9.15
N VAL A 31 2.45 -23.47 -10.36
CA VAL A 31 3.44 -24.17 -11.21
C VAL A 31 4.86 -24.09 -10.61
N ARG A 32 5.34 -22.89 -10.29
CA ARG A 32 6.70 -22.68 -9.76
C ARG A 32 6.88 -23.23 -8.34
N PRO A 33 5.93 -23.09 -7.39
CA PRO A 33 6.04 -23.70 -6.07
C PRO A 33 6.06 -25.23 -6.13
N LYS A 34 5.17 -25.86 -6.93
CA LYS A 34 5.15 -27.33 -7.11
C LYS A 34 6.45 -27.85 -7.71
N ALA A 35 7.00 -27.15 -8.71
CA ALA A 35 8.30 -27.49 -9.30
C ALA A 35 9.46 -27.42 -8.29
N ARG A 36 9.33 -26.61 -7.24
CA ARG A 36 10.30 -26.47 -6.14
C ARG A 36 10.00 -27.39 -4.95
N GLY A 37 8.95 -28.22 -5.03
CA GLY A 37 8.51 -29.09 -3.93
C GLY A 37 7.91 -28.35 -2.74
N LEU A 38 7.43 -27.10 -2.93
CA LEU A 38 6.81 -26.30 -1.89
C LEU A 38 5.30 -26.54 -1.86
N ASP A 39 4.75 -26.75 -0.67
CA ASP A 39 3.31 -26.76 -0.45
C ASP A 39 2.82 -25.33 -0.20
N THR A 40 2.09 -24.78 -1.18
CA THR A 40 1.51 -23.44 -1.12
C THR A 40 0.62 -23.24 0.11
N ARG A 41 -0.06 -24.29 0.60
CA ARG A 41 -0.92 -24.20 1.79
C ARG A 41 -0.09 -23.97 3.06
N GLN A 42 1.01 -24.69 3.21
CA GLN A 42 1.88 -24.55 4.37
C GLN A 42 2.54 -23.17 4.41
N GLU A 43 3.00 -22.67 3.26
CA GLU A 43 3.56 -21.32 3.17
C GLU A 43 2.51 -20.24 3.47
N LEU A 44 1.25 -20.43 3.08
CA LEU A 44 0.16 -19.52 3.45
C LEU A 44 -0.09 -19.49 4.97
N LEU A 45 -0.07 -20.66 5.62
CA LEU A 45 -0.24 -20.76 7.08
C LEU A 45 0.93 -20.09 7.81
N LYS A 46 2.15 -20.37 7.37
CA LYS A 46 3.36 -19.73 7.89
C LYS A 46 3.29 -18.21 7.72
N PHE A 47 2.89 -17.74 6.54
CA PHE A 47 2.71 -16.32 6.27
C PHE A 47 1.66 -15.68 7.20
N TYR A 48 0.55 -16.37 7.46
CA TYR A 48 -0.47 -15.94 8.40
C TYR A 48 0.11 -15.81 9.81
N GLU A 49 0.78 -16.83 10.33
CA GLU A 49 1.37 -16.82 11.68
C GLU A 49 2.49 -15.77 11.85
N GLU A 50 3.22 -15.47 10.79
CA GLU A 50 4.30 -14.49 10.79
C GLU A 50 3.80 -13.04 10.75
N ASN A 51 2.73 -12.78 9.98
CA ASN A 51 2.33 -11.40 9.63
C ASN A 51 1.01 -10.95 10.24
N TYR A 52 0.09 -11.86 10.59
CA TYR A 52 -1.20 -11.51 11.18
C TYR A 52 -1.09 -11.44 12.70
N SER A 53 -0.89 -10.21 13.21
CA SER A 53 -0.85 -9.94 14.65
C SER A 53 -1.83 -8.83 15.03
N ALA A 54 -2.53 -9.00 16.16
CA ALA A 54 -3.54 -8.05 16.63
C ALA A 54 -3.01 -6.61 16.76
N ASN A 55 -1.75 -6.43 17.19
CA ASN A 55 -1.15 -5.11 17.36
C ASN A 55 -0.93 -4.34 16.04
N LEU A 56 -0.92 -5.02 14.89
CA LEU A 56 -0.78 -4.39 13.56
C LEU A 56 -2.13 -4.17 12.87
N MET A 57 -3.19 -4.85 13.31
CA MET A 57 -4.52 -4.78 12.70
C MET A 57 -5.27 -3.53 13.15
N HIS A 58 -6.01 -2.92 12.22
CA HIS A 58 -6.91 -1.81 12.52
C HIS A 58 -8.32 -2.21 12.09
N LEU A 59 -9.29 -1.94 12.95
CA LEU A 59 -10.69 -2.29 12.73
C LEU A 59 -11.54 -1.02 12.74
N VAL A 60 -12.34 -0.83 11.71
CA VAL A 60 -13.37 0.21 11.64
C VAL A 60 -14.72 -0.45 11.46
N VAL A 61 -15.65 -0.14 12.37
CA VAL A 61 -17.04 -0.64 12.33
C VAL A 61 -18.00 0.53 12.18
N TYR A 62 -18.85 0.46 11.16
CA TYR A 62 -19.94 1.38 10.97
C TYR A 62 -21.28 0.65 11.17
N ALA A 63 -22.05 1.11 12.16
CA ALA A 63 -23.30 0.49 12.57
C ALA A 63 -24.29 1.55 13.06
N LYS A 64 -25.59 1.19 13.16
CA LYS A 64 -26.65 2.12 13.61
C LYS A 64 -26.87 2.05 15.13
N GLU A 65 -26.27 1.07 15.77
CA GLU A 65 -26.38 0.78 17.19
C GLU A 65 -25.57 1.77 18.04
N SER A 66 -25.81 1.77 19.35
CA SER A 66 -25.03 2.59 20.29
C SER A 66 -23.58 2.10 20.38
N LEU A 67 -22.67 3.00 20.75
CA LEU A 67 -21.25 2.69 20.89
C LEU A 67 -21.00 1.52 21.86
N ASP A 68 -21.74 1.43 22.96
CA ASP A 68 -21.61 0.33 23.93
C ASP A 68 -21.92 -1.04 23.30
N LYS A 69 -22.97 -1.10 22.46
CA LYS A 69 -23.35 -2.33 21.76
C LYS A 69 -22.30 -2.72 20.73
N ILE A 70 -21.81 -1.75 19.96
CA ILE A 70 -20.75 -1.97 18.96
C ILE A 70 -19.48 -2.47 19.66
N GLN A 71 -19.09 -1.85 20.77
CA GLN A 71 -17.93 -2.26 21.55
C GLN A 71 -18.06 -3.69 22.07
N SER A 72 -19.21 -4.06 22.64
CA SER A 72 -19.45 -5.44 23.11
C SER A 72 -19.35 -6.46 21.97
N TRP A 73 -19.91 -6.16 20.81
CA TRP A 73 -19.81 -7.05 19.64
C TRP A 73 -18.38 -7.19 19.12
N VAL A 74 -17.64 -6.08 19.09
CA VAL A 74 -16.23 -6.08 18.66
C VAL A 74 -15.39 -6.88 19.64
N GLN A 75 -15.53 -6.65 20.95
CA GLN A 75 -14.81 -7.42 21.96
C GLN A 75 -15.11 -8.92 21.84
N ASN A 76 -16.38 -9.30 21.78
CA ASN A 76 -16.78 -10.70 21.70
C ASN A 76 -16.22 -11.41 20.46
N LYS A 77 -16.14 -10.74 19.31
CA LYS A 77 -15.69 -11.34 18.04
C LYS A 77 -14.18 -11.29 17.82
N PHE A 78 -13.51 -10.25 18.31
CA PHE A 78 -12.11 -9.98 17.98
C PHE A 78 -11.14 -10.26 19.14
N GLN A 79 -11.64 -10.58 20.34
CA GLN A 79 -10.79 -10.94 21.49
C GLN A 79 -9.90 -12.17 21.25
N GLU A 80 -10.31 -13.09 20.38
CA GLU A 80 -9.57 -14.32 20.09
C GLU A 80 -8.36 -14.11 19.16
N ILE A 81 -8.23 -12.92 18.55
CA ILE A 81 -7.09 -12.64 17.68
C ILE A 81 -5.83 -12.55 18.53
N ARG A 82 -4.89 -13.45 18.23
CA ARG A 82 -3.60 -13.52 18.93
C ARG A 82 -2.79 -12.25 18.69
N ASN A 83 -2.28 -11.69 19.77
CA ASN A 83 -1.25 -10.65 19.70
C ASN A 83 0.13 -11.32 19.80
N THR A 84 0.95 -11.20 18.76
CA THR A 84 2.34 -11.70 18.73
C THR A 84 3.37 -10.57 18.83
N ASP A 85 2.92 -9.36 19.20
CA ASP A 85 3.73 -8.15 19.42
C ASP A 85 4.76 -7.87 18.30
N ARG A 86 4.30 -7.94 17.05
CA ARG A 86 5.16 -7.76 15.88
C ARG A 86 5.53 -6.30 15.68
N SER A 87 6.79 -6.05 15.36
CA SER A 87 7.26 -4.72 14.97
C SER A 87 6.65 -4.27 13.63
N TYR A 88 6.34 -2.98 13.52
CA TYR A 88 5.89 -2.40 12.26
C TYR A 88 6.96 -2.53 11.17
N LEU A 89 6.56 -2.89 9.95
CA LEU A 89 7.47 -2.97 8.81
C LEU A 89 8.01 -1.58 8.46
N ARG A 90 9.33 -1.44 8.51
CA ARG A 90 10.04 -0.21 8.16
C ARG A 90 10.92 -0.52 6.95
N PHE A 91 10.83 0.32 5.93
CA PHE A 91 11.70 0.26 4.77
C PHE A 91 12.68 1.43 4.86
N PRO A 92 13.84 1.27 5.55
CA PRO A 92 14.86 2.30 5.58
C PRO A 92 15.54 2.37 4.21
N GLY A 93 15.56 3.55 3.61
CA GLY A 93 16.26 3.81 2.35
C GLY A 93 15.40 4.50 1.29
N GLN A 94 16.07 4.99 0.25
CA GLN A 94 15.40 5.57 -0.91
C GLN A 94 15.12 4.46 -1.92
N PRO A 95 13.89 4.34 -2.45
CA PRO A 95 13.54 3.29 -3.41
C PRO A 95 14.32 3.37 -4.72
N CYS A 96 14.83 4.56 -5.07
CA CYS A 96 15.61 4.82 -6.27
C CYS A 96 17.05 5.20 -5.89
N GLY A 97 18.01 4.39 -6.31
CA GLY A 97 19.44 4.74 -6.33
C GLY A 97 19.79 5.74 -7.45
N GLU A 98 21.04 6.16 -7.53
CA GLU A 98 21.52 7.13 -8.54
C GLU A 98 21.33 6.61 -9.97
N GLU A 99 21.50 5.30 -10.17
CA GLU A 99 21.30 4.60 -11.45
C GLU A 99 19.86 4.62 -11.96
N HIS A 100 18.91 4.95 -11.09
CA HIS A 100 17.49 5.05 -11.40
C HIS A 100 17.02 6.50 -11.62
N LEU A 101 17.91 7.48 -11.47
CA LEU A 101 17.62 8.89 -11.68
C LEU A 101 17.99 9.32 -13.11
N GLN A 102 17.33 10.37 -13.61
CA GLN A 102 17.60 10.96 -14.93
C GLN A 102 17.43 9.98 -16.12
N ILE A 103 16.66 8.92 -15.93
CA ILE A 103 16.35 7.95 -16.98
C ILE A 103 15.12 8.37 -17.78
N LEU A 104 15.14 8.10 -19.09
CA LEU A 104 13.99 8.25 -19.98
C LEU A 104 13.40 6.88 -20.31
N VAL A 105 12.20 6.61 -19.81
CA VAL A 105 11.47 5.37 -20.11
C VAL A 105 10.48 5.61 -21.25
N LYS A 106 10.70 4.95 -22.38
CA LYS A 106 9.76 4.93 -23.52
C LYS A 106 8.98 3.62 -23.49
N ALA A 107 7.65 3.71 -23.41
CA ALA A 107 6.76 2.55 -23.38
C ALA A 107 5.71 2.66 -24.50
N VAL A 108 5.38 1.53 -25.12
CA VAL A 108 4.33 1.45 -26.16
C VAL A 108 2.98 1.25 -25.47
N PRO A 109 2.04 2.21 -25.57
CA PRO A 109 0.74 2.06 -24.94
C PRO A 109 -0.13 1.07 -25.72
N VAL A 110 -0.89 0.24 -25.00
CA VAL A 110 -1.87 -0.68 -25.62
C VAL A 110 -3.10 0.07 -26.14
N LYS A 111 -3.45 1.20 -25.49
CA LYS A 111 -4.55 2.08 -25.91
C LYS A 111 -3.99 3.27 -26.68
N GLN A 112 -4.76 3.77 -27.64
CA GLN A 112 -4.39 4.97 -28.40
C GLN A 112 -4.39 6.21 -27.50
N GLY A 113 -3.30 6.97 -27.55
CA GLY A 113 -3.12 8.20 -26.79
C GLY A 113 -1.65 8.51 -26.51
N HIS A 114 -1.35 9.77 -26.24
CA HIS A 114 -0.03 10.23 -25.83
C HIS A 114 -0.03 10.59 -24.35
N LYS A 115 0.95 10.11 -23.60
CA LYS A 115 1.10 10.42 -22.18
C LYS A 115 2.56 10.64 -21.84
N LEU A 116 2.87 11.83 -21.34
CA LEU A 116 4.14 12.14 -20.69
C LEU A 116 3.95 12.02 -19.17
N ARG A 117 4.87 11.35 -18.49
CA ARG A 117 4.92 11.29 -17.02
C ARG A 117 6.31 11.69 -16.57
N ILE A 118 6.38 12.72 -15.74
CA ILE A 118 7.60 13.12 -15.06
C ILE A 118 7.42 12.75 -13.59
N VAL A 119 8.38 12.04 -13.02
CA VAL A 119 8.30 11.48 -11.67
C VAL A 119 9.60 11.81 -10.94
N TRP A 120 9.47 12.42 -9.76
CA TRP A 120 10.58 12.64 -8.84
C TRP A 120 10.39 11.76 -7.60
N PRO A 121 11.36 10.91 -7.26
CA PRO A 121 11.30 10.15 -6.02
C PRO A 121 11.41 11.15 -4.85
N THR A 122 10.49 11.04 -3.89
CA THR A 122 10.49 11.86 -2.68
C THR A 122 10.37 10.95 -1.47
N THR A 123 11.01 11.35 -0.36
CA THR A 123 10.87 10.63 0.90
C THR A 123 9.43 10.74 1.40
N PRO A 124 8.83 9.64 1.90
CA PRO A 124 7.47 9.67 2.44
C PRO A 124 7.35 10.72 3.57
N SER A 125 6.55 11.76 3.35
CA SER A 125 6.35 12.86 4.31
C SER A 125 5.19 12.60 5.28
N ILE A 126 4.86 11.32 5.54
CA ILE A 126 3.67 10.93 6.33
C ILE A 126 3.70 11.48 7.76
N PHE A 127 4.89 11.67 8.34
CA PHE A 127 5.05 12.30 9.65
C PHE A 127 4.68 13.80 9.65
N HIS A 128 4.83 14.48 8.51
CA HIS A 128 4.49 15.89 8.31
C HIS A 128 3.15 16.05 7.58
N TYR A 129 2.21 15.11 7.75
CA TYR A 129 0.93 15.13 7.04
C TYR A 129 0.12 16.42 7.28
N LYS A 130 0.27 17.05 8.46
CA LYS A 130 -0.41 18.30 8.81
C LYS A 130 0.10 19.50 8.01
N GLU A 131 1.41 19.59 7.82
CA GLU A 131 2.05 20.65 7.02
C GLU A 131 1.80 20.43 5.53
N GLY A 132 1.66 19.16 5.12
CA GLY A 132 1.33 18.77 3.75
C GLY A 132 2.28 19.36 2.70
N PRO A 133 3.61 19.39 2.90
CA PRO A 133 4.52 20.11 2.01
C PRO A 133 4.41 19.58 0.58
N SER A 134 4.41 18.27 0.37
CA SER A 134 4.26 17.66 -0.97
C SER A 134 2.97 18.10 -1.68
N ARG A 135 1.87 18.26 -0.94
CA ARG A 135 0.59 18.75 -1.48
C ARG A 135 0.73 20.20 -1.94
N MET A 136 1.33 21.06 -1.13
CA MET A 136 1.54 22.48 -1.48
C MET A 136 2.40 22.65 -2.74
N HIS A 137 3.50 21.90 -2.86
CA HIS A 137 4.34 21.93 -4.06
C HIS A 137 3.58 21.44 -5.29
N SER A 138 2.86 20.32 -5.17
CA SER A 138 2.06 19.77 -6.27
C SER A 138 0.97 20.75 -6.73
N TYR A 139 0.29 21.41 -5.79
CA TYR A 139 -0.72 22.43 -6.09
C TYR A 139 -0.10 23.59 -6.88
N ARG A 140 1.06 24.11 -6.47
CA ARG A 140 1.72 25.22 -7.18
C ARG A 140 2.13 24.85 -8.59
N ILE A 141 2.70 23.66 -8.78
CA ILE A 141 3.06 23.17 -10.12
C ILE A 141 1.79 23.07 -10.98
N LEU A 142 0.70 22.53 -10.45
CA LEU A 142 -0.54 22.40 -11.21
C LEU A 142 -1.29 23.73 -11.40
N SER A 143 -1.19 24.68 -10.48
CA SER A 143 -1.89 25.97 -10.56
C SER A 143 -1.20 26.95 -11.51
N VAL A 144 0.12 26.85 -11.67
CA VAL A 144 0.88 27.67 -12.65
C VAL A 144 0.65 27.18 -14.09
N SER A 145 -0.03 26.03 -14.26
CA SER A 145 -0.37 25.44 -15.56
C SER A 145 -1.47 26.18 -16.32
N ASN A 146 -2.14 27.17 -15.71
CA ASN A 146 -3.09 28.00 -16.45
C ASN A 146 -2.44 29.09 -17.31
N ASP A 147 -1.16 29.46 -17.09
CA ASP A 147 -0.53 30.51 -17.93
C ASP A 147 1.00 30.45 -18.14
N GLN A 148 1.82 29.62 -17.46
CA GLN A 148 3.29 29.86 -17.48
C GLN A 148 4.26 28.64 -17.45
N ILE A 149 3.83 27.38 -17.41
CA ILE A 149 4.81 26.25 -17.33
C ILE A 149 5.44 25.86 -18.68
N LEU A 150 4.91 26.35 -19.82
CA LEU A 150 5.41 25.96 -21.14
C LEU A 150 6.58 26.80 -21.69
N GLU A 151 7.07 27.80 -20.95
CA GLU A 151 8.28 28.54 -21.33
C GLU A 151 9.38 28.36 -20.30
N LEU A 152 10.22 27.34 -20.50
CA LEU A 152 11.56 27.33 -19.94
C LEU A 152 12.53 27.66 -21.09
N PRO A 153 13.29 28.78 -21.02
CA PRO A 153 14.32 29.05 -22.00
C PRO A 153 15.47 28.05 -21.81
N LEU A 154 16.03 27.63 -22.95
CA LEU A 154 17.26 26.83 -23.06
C LEU A 154 18.46 27.52 -22.38
#